data_AF-A0A8R7QKV3-F1
#
_entry.id   AF-A0A8R7QKV3-F1
#
_cell.length_a   1.000
_cell.length_b   1.000
_cell.length_c   1.000
_cell.angle_alpha   90.00
_cell.angle_beta   90.00
_cell.angle_gamma   90.00
#
_symmetry.space_group_name_H-M   'P 1'
#
loop_
_entity.id
_entity.type
_entity.pdbx_description
1 polymer ?
#
loop_
_entity_poly.entity_id
_entity_poly.type
_entity_poly.pdbx_seq_one_letter_code
_entity_poly.pdbx_strand_id
1 'polypeptide(L)'
;IKNTRIITELFTKQVKAGNRPNTHLTANAYEEVGRQFKIRIGLEYTYNQLKNKWDKLISDYSVFKKLKLKETRTGWDTEHNIVKQDAKWWKKAKIVNFILMLQVHGFRNEENLCFMFEDITSDGPDHWNPSFGTPPTAL
;
A
#
# COMPACT_ATOMS: atom_id res chain seq x y z
N ILE A 1 -8.44 -7.74 -10.01
CA ILE A 1 -6.97 -7.50 -10.15
C ILE A 1 -6.66 -6.46 -11.23
N LYS A 2 -7.18 -6.59 -12.47
CA LYS A 2 -6.96 -5.62 -13.58
C LYS A 2 -7.25 -4.15 -13.20
N ASN A 3 -8.35 -3.89 -12.50
CA ASN A 3 -8.77 -2.53 -12.13
C ASN A 3 -7.76 -1.80 -11.22
N THR A 4 -7.21 -2.48 -10.21
CA THR A 4 -6.23 -1.89 -9.29
C THR A 4 -4.93 -1.55 -10.02
N ARG A 5 -4.49 -2.37 -10.98
CA ARG A 5 -3.28 -2.08 -11.76
C ARG A 5 -3.44 -0.83 -12.64
N ILE A 6 -4.56 -0.75 -13.37
CA ILE A 6 -4.80 0.38 -14.29
C ILE A 6 -4.95 1.69 -13.53
N ILE A 7 -5.64 1.69 -12.37
CA ILE A 7 -5.78 2.90 -11.57
C ILE A 7 -4.45 3.33 -10.93
N THR A 8 -3.61 2.40 -10.47
CA THR A 8 -2.26 2.74 -9.97
C THR A 8 -1.38 3.31 -11.08
N GLU A 9 -1.41 2.75 -12.30
CA GLU A 9 -0.66 3.30 -13.44
C GLU A 9 -1.10 4.73 -13.78
N LEU A 10 -2.40 5.03 -13.69
CA LEU A 10 -2.93 6.38 -13.91
C LEU A 10 -2.50 7.35 -12.81
N PHE A 11 -2.55 6.94 -11.55
CA PHE A 11 -2.03 7.72 -10.43
C PHE A 11 -0.54 8.01 -10.59
N THR A 12 0.27 7.00 -10.93
CA THR A 12 1.71 7.16 -11.18
C THR A 12 1.99 8.18 -12.29
N LYS A 13 1.20 8.18 -13.37
CA LYS A 13 1.32 9.19 -14.44
C LYS A 13 1.09 10.61 -13.93
N GLN A 14 0.10 10.82 -13.06
CA GLN A 14 -0.18 12.13 -12.48
C GLN A 14 0.93 12.58 -11.51
N VAL A 15 1.49 11.67 -10.71
CA VAL A 15 2.65 11.98 -9.85
C VAL A 15 3.86 12.37 -10.70
N LYS A 16 4.16 11.63 -11.78
CA LYS A 16 5.24 11.96 -12.72
C LYS A 16 5.07 13.32 -13.38
N ALA A 17 3.83 13.75 -13.59
CA ALA A 17 3.51 15.06 -14.15
C ALA A 17 3.57 16.21 -13.12
N GLY A 18 3.94 15.94 -11.86
CA GLY A 18 4.02 16.96 -10.81
C GLY A 18 2.68 17.33 -10.18
N ASN A 19 1.60 16.60 -10.47
CA ASN A 19 0.26 16.90 -9.97
C ASN A 19 0.02 16.43 -8.53
N ARG A 20 1.09 16.17 -7.77
CA ARG A 20 1.05 15.81 -6.35
C ARG A 20 1.92 16.82 -5.57
N PRO A 21 1.40 18.03 -5.27
CA PRO A 21 2.20 19.07 -4.61
C PRO A 21 2.55 18.75 -3.15
N ASN A 22 1.85 17.80 -2.53
CA ASN A 22 2.12 17.32 -1.18
C ASN A 22 1.79 15.82 -1.08
N THR A 23 0.87 15.40 -0.21
CA THR A 23 0.53 13.98 0.02
C THR A 23 -0.49 13.41 -0.95
N HIS A 24 -1.24 14.25 -1.66
CA HIS A 24 -2.35 13.85 -2.53
C HIS A 24 -2.25 14.51 -3.91
N LEU A 25 -2.89 13.89 -4.90
CA LEU A 25 -3.08 14.51 -6.20
C LEU A 25 -3.96 15.78 -6.11
N THR A 26 -3.78 16.69 -7.06
CA THR A 26 -4.70 17.82 -7.26
C THR A 26 -6.09 17.34 -7.69
N ALA A 27 -7.11 18.17 -7.50
CA ALA A 27 -8.49 17.85 -7.90
C ALA A 27 -8.59 17.52 -9.40
N ASN A 28 -7.97 18.33 -10.26
CA ASN A 28 -7.95 18.11 -11.71
C ASN A 28 -7.25 16.79 -12.08
N ALA A 29 -6.21 16.40 -11.34
CA ALA A 29 -5.54 15.12 -11.59
C ALA A 29 -6.41 13.92 -11.19
N TYR A 30 -7.20 14.02 -10.13
CA TYR A 30 -8.19 13.00 -9.81
C TYR A 30 -9.28 12.90 -10.88
N GLU A 31 -9.77 14.03 -11.39
CA GLU A 31 -10.75 14.04 -12.48
C GLU A 31 -10.21 13.36 -13.74
N GLU A 32 -8.99 13.71 -14.16
CA GLU A 32 -8.35 13.08 -15.33
C GLU A 32 -8.12 11.57 -15.13
N VAL A 33 -7.74 11.15 -13.91
CA VAL A 33 -7.64 9.72 -13.58
C VAL A 33 -9.00 9.04 -13.73
N GLY A 34 -10.06 9.62 -13.18
CA GLY A 34 -11.43 9.09 -13.29
C GLY A 34 -11.87 8.96 -14.75
N ARG A 35 -11.63 9.99 -15.56
CA ARG A 35 -11.95 10.00 -16.99
C ARG A 35 -11.21 8.90 -17.76
N GLN A 36 -9.89 8.80 -17.58
CA GLN A 36 -9.08 7.78 -18.23
C GLN A 36 -9.42 6.37 -17.76
N PHE A 37 -9.74 6.21 -16.49
CA PHE A 37 -10.15 4.93 -15.93
C PHE A 37 -11.48 4.48 -16.55
N LYS A 38 -12.47 5.38 -16.67
CA LYS A 38 -13.74 5.13 -17.37
C LYS A 38 -13.53 4.73 -18.83
N ILE A 39 -12.64 5.43 -19.56
CA ILE A 39 -12.32 5.09 -20.95
C ILE A 39 -11.73 3.66 -21.08
N ARG A 40 -10.82 3.27 -20.17
CA ARG A 40 -10.11 1.98 -20.29
C ARG A 40 -10.88 0.79 -19.72
N ILE A 41 -11.74 1.02 -18.73
CA ILE A 41 -12.38 -0.05 -17.94
C ILE A 41 -13.91 -0.02 -18.06
N GLY A 42 -14.49 1.08 -18.54
CA GLY A 42 -15.94 1.29 -18.61
C GLY A 42 -16.58 1.59 -17.25
N LEU A 43 -15.79 1.69 -16.18
CA LEU A 43 -16.26 1.95 -14.82
C LEU A 43 -16.00 3.40 -14.43
N GLU A 44 -17.02 4.05 -13.89
CA GLU A 44 -16.94 5.41 -13.41
C GLU A 44 -16.72 5.43 -11.91
N TYR A 45 -15.62 6.06 -11.50
CA TYR A 45 -15.33 6.31 -10.09
C TYR A 45 -15.54 7.78 -9.79
N THR A 46 -16.25 8.05 -8.69
CA THR A 46 -16.38 9.42 -8.17
C THR A 46 -15.06 9.89 -7.59
N TYR A 47 -14.90 11.21 -7.46
CA TYR A 47 -13.75 11.82 -6.80
C TYR A 47 -13.46 11.19 -5.42
N ASN A 48 -14.50 11.02 -4.58
CA ASN A 48 -14.35 10.42 -3.26
C ASN A 48 -13.91 8.95 -3.32
N GLN A 49 -14.38 8.18 -4.31
CA GLN A 49 -13.93 6.80 -4.50
C GLN A 49 -12.45 6.75 -4.91
N LEU A 50 -11.99 7.67 -5.75
CA LEU A 50 -10.58 7.79 -6.14
C LEU A 50 -9.71 8.17 -4.96
N LYS A 51 -10.14 9.15 -4.14
CA LYS A 51 -9.41 9.56 -2.94
C LYS A 51 -9.34 8.45 -1.90
N ASN A 52 -10.46 7.80 -1.60
CA ASN A 52 -10.49 6.65 -0.69
C ASN A 52 -9.59 5.50 -1.19
N LYS A 53 -9.51 5.32 -2.52
CA LYS A 53 -8.62 4.33 -3.13
C LYS A 53 -7.15 4.73 -2.94
N TRP A 54 -6.80 5.99 -3.13
CA TRP A 54 -5.46 6.53 -2.88
C TRP A 54 -5.05 6.34 -1.42
N ASP A 55 -5.90 6.74 -0.46
CA ASP A 55 -5.63 6.60 0.98
C ASP A 55 -5.41 5.16 1.39
N LYS A 56 -6.23 4.25 0.84
CA LYS A 56 -6.06 2.82 1.05
C LYS A 56 -4.70 2.32 0.54
N LEU A 57 -4.27 2.78 -0.64
CA LEU A 57 -2.98 2.39 -1.21
C LEU A 57 -1.80 2.91 -0.38
N ILE A 58 -1.89 4.10 0.22
CA ILE A 58 -0.89 4.60 1.17
C ILE A 58 -0.77 3.70 2.40
N SER A 59 -1.92 3.34 2.99
CA SER A 59 -1.98 2.46 4.17
C SER A 59 -1.40 1.08 3.86
N ASP A 60 -1.83 0.49 2.73
CA ASP A 60 -1.36 -0.80 2.23
C ASP A 60 0.18 -0.77 2.00
N TYR A 61 0.72 0.27 1.34
CA TYR A 61 2.17 0.42 1.13
C TYR A 61 2.95 0.59 2.44
N SER A 62 2.39 1.34 3.40
CA SER A 62 3.01 1.52 4.72
C SER A 62 3.11 0.21 5.50
N VAL A 63 2.07 -0.63 5.43
CA VAL A 63 2.09 -1.98 6.01
C VAL A 63 3.13 -2.84 5.31
N PHE A 64 3.19 -2.79 3.98
CA PHE A 64 4.18 -3.51 3.18
C PHE A 64 5.62 -3.11 3.57
N LYS A 65 5.96 -1.82 3.63
CA LYS A 65 7.30 -1.36 4.06
C LYS A 65 7.67 -1.89 5.45
N LYS A 66 6.75 -1.81 6.42
CA LYS A 66 6.98 -2.33 7.78
C LYS A 66 7.21 -3.83 7.80
N LEU A 67 6.45 -4.60 7.01
CA LEU A 67 6.64 -6.04 6.89
C LEU A 67 7.99 -6.37 6.25
N LYS A 68 8.33 -5.71 5.15
CA LYS A 68 9.60 -5.89 4.43
C LYS A 68 10.80 -5.60 5.34
N LEU A 69 10.76 -4.50 6.11
CA LEU A 69 11.81 -4.13 7.07
C LEU A 69 11.94 -5.09 8.26
N LYS A 70 10.81 -5.52 8.86
CA LYS A 70 10.83 -6.42 10.02
C LYS A 70 11.24 -7.85 9.68
N GLU A 71 10.85 -8.33 8.50
CA GLU A 71 11.05 -9.73 8.09
C GLU A 71 12.36 -9.96 7.30
N THR A 72 13.19 -8.91 7.12
CA THR A 72 14.51 -8.96 6.47
C THR A 72 15.46 -10.02 7.05
N ARG A 73 15.15 -10.62 8.22
CA ARG A 73 15.98 -11.67 8.82
C ARG A 73 15.63 -13.11 8.43
N THR A 74 14.45 -13.44 7.89
CA THR A 74 14.18 -14.84 7.46
C THR A 74 12.88 -15.09 6.67
N GLY A 75 11.93 -14.14 6.61
CA GLY A 75 10.54 -14.42 6.22
C GLY A 75 10.07 -13.82 4.88
N TRP A 76 10.93 -13.16 4.10
CA TRP A 76 10.54 -12.57 2.82
C TRP A 76 11.01 -13.44 1.64
N ASP A 77 10.08 -13.79 0.75
CA ASP A 77 10.40 -14.46 -0.52
C ASP A 77 10.50 -13.38 -1.62
N THR A 78 11.74 -13.04 -1.98
CA THR A 78 12.05 -11.99 -2.97
C THR A 78 11.64 -12.37 -4.40
N GLU A 79 11.60 -13.67 -4.72
CA GLU A 79 11.23 -14.15 -6.06
C GLU A 79 9.73 -13.98 -6.32
N HIS A 80 8.92 -14.25 -5.30
CA HIS A 80 7.46 -14.19 -5.41
C HIS A 80 6.86 -12.90 -4.82
N ASN A 81 7.67 -12.08 -4.16
CA ASN A 81 7.30 -10.88 -3.42
C ASN A 81 6.18 -11.14 -2.39
N ILE A 82 6.34 -12.23 -1.63
CA ILE A 82 5.41 -12.68 -0.58
C ILE A 82 6.12 -12.83 0.77
N VAL A 83 5.34 -12.74 1.85
CA VAL A 83 5.79 -13.16 3.17
C VAL A 83 5.67 -14.69 3.25
N LYS A 84 6.78 -15.37 3.55
CA LYS A 84 6.84 -16.80 3.81
C LYS A 84 6.91 -17.04 5.32
N GLN A 85 5.73 -17.18 5.93
CA GLN A 85 5.57 -17.38 7.37
C GLN A 85 4.58 -18.49 7.70
N ASP A 86 4.66 -19.03 8.92
CA ASP A 86 3.81 -20.13 9.38
C ASP A 86 2.36 -19.70 9.67
N ALA A 87 1.44 -20.67 9.73
CA ALA A 87 0.02 -20.42 9.97
C ALA A 87 -0.29 -19.74 11.32
N LYS A 88 0.60 -19.86 12.33
CA LYS A 88 0.45 -19.24 13.65
C LYS A 88 0.78 -17.74 13.58
N TRP A 89 1.75 -17.34 12.76
CA TRP A 89 2.05 -15.95 12.45
C TRP A 89 0.88 -15.26 11.74
N TRP A 90 0.30 -15.89 10.70
CA TRP A 90 -0.85 -15.33 9.97
C TRP A 90 -2.10 -15.13 10.84
N LYS A 91 -2.31 -15.96 11.87
CA LYS A 91 -3.39 -15.76 12.86
C LYS A 91 -3.15 -14.57 13.78
N LYS A 92 -1.89 -14.18 14.02
CA LYS A 92 -1.50 -13.05 14.89
C LYS A 92 -1.38 -11.73 14.13
N ALA A 93 -0.97 -11.78 12.86
CA ALA A 93 -0.99 -10.63 11.98
C ALA A 93 -2.47 -10.22 11.78
N LYS A 94 -2.95 -9.26 12.59
CA LYS A 94 -4.31 -8.72 12.54
C LYS A 94 -4.70 -8.59 11.07
N ILE A 95 -5.69 -9.39 10.65
CA ILE A 95 -5.97 -9.67 9.24
C ILE A 95 -6.49 -8.39 8.58
N VAL A 96 -5.56 -7.55 8.12
CA VAL A 96 -5.86 -6.51 7.14
C VAL A 96 -6.05 -7.27 5.83
N ASN A 97 -7.17 -7.08 5.14
CA ASN A 97 -7.45 -7.72 3.84
C ASN A 97 -6.28 -7.62 2.85
N PHE A 98 -5.45 -6.59 2.99
CA PHE A 98 -4.22 -6.41 2.23
C PHE A 98 -3.15 -7.47 2.51
N ILE A 99 -2.94 -7.86 3.78
CA ILE A 99 -1.99 -8.92 4.18
C ILE A 99 -2.41 -10.28 3.60
N LEU A 100 -3.71 -10.57 3.53
CA LEU A 100 -4.22 -11.76 2.82
C LEU A 100 -4.03 -11.66 1.30
N MET A 101 -4.29 -10.49 0.70
CA MET A 101 -4.03 -10.28 -0.73
C MET A 101 -2.55 -10.47 -1.09
N LEU A 102 -1.63 -10.02 -0.22
CA LEU A 102 -0.20 -10.27 -0.35
C LEU A 102 0.11 -11.77 -0.37
N GLN A 103 -0.48 -12.54 0.56
CA GLN A 103 -0.27 -13.98 0.64
C GLN A 103 -0.77 -14.75 -0.59
N VAL A 104 -1.93 -14.36 -1.14
CA VAL A 104 -2.58 -15.10 -2.23
C VAL A 104 -2.09 -14.67 -3.61
N HIS A 105 -1.69 -13.42 -3.80
CA HIS A 105 -1.43 -12.84 -5.12
C HIS A 105 -0.05 -12.20 -5.32
N GLY A 106 0.76 -12.09 -4.26
CA GLY A 106 2.01 -11.33 -4.26
C GLY A 106 1.77 -9.82 -4.27
N PHE A 107 2.79 -9.04 -3.88
CA PHE A 107 2.73 -7.59 -3.99
C PHE A 107 3.02 -7.16 -5.43
N ARG A 108 1.95 -6.97 -6.22
CA ARG A 108 2.02 -6.48 -7.60
C ARG A 108 1.94 -4.95 -7.60
N ASN A 109 2.69 -4.31 -8.50
CA ASN A 109 2.82 -2.85 -8.65
C ASN A 109 3.66 -2.17 -7.55
N GLU A 110 4.61 -2.88 -6.93
CA GLU A 110 5.53 -2.32 -5.93
C GLU A 110 6.23 -1.08 -6.46
N GLU A 111 6.73 -1.13 -7.69
CA GLU A 111 7.46 -0.06 -8.35
C GLU A 111 6.62 1.22 -8.47
N ASN A 112 5.33 1.09 -8.76
CA ASN A 112 4.41 2.21 -8.84
C ASN A 112 4.11 2.79 -7.46
N LEU A 113 3.90 1.92 -6.46
CA LEU A 113 3.58 2.34 -5.09
C LEU A 113 4.78 3.00 -4.40
N CYS A 114 5.97 2.43 -4.56
CA CYS A 114 7.22 3.04 -4.13
C CYS A 114 7.39 4.41 -4.79
N PHE A 115 7.29 4.50 -6.12
CA PHE A 115 7.40 5.79 -6.80
C PHE A 115 6.36 6.82 -6.31
N MET A 116 5.13 6.40 -6.05
CA MET A 116 4.06 7.31 -5.63
C MET A 116 4.15 7.71 -4.16
N PHE A 117 4.73 6.89 -3.29
CA PHE A 117 4.53 7.04 -1.85
C PHE A 117 5.79 7.01 -0.98
N GLU A 118 6.97 6.70 -1.53
CA GLU A 118 8.19 6.58 -0.72
C GLU A 118 8.47 7.83 0.13
N ASP A 119 8.27 9.01 -0.44
CA ASP A 119 8.51 10.31 0.19
C ASP A 119 7.43 10.74 1.20
N ILE A 120 6.27 10.08 1.22
CA ILE A 120 5.19 10.38 2.17
C ILE A 120 5.09 9.34 3.29
N THR A 121 5.60 8.13 3.08
CA THR A 121 5.67 7.10 4.12
C THR A 121 6.97 7.25 4.88
N SER A 122 6.94 8.04 5.96
CA SER A 122 8.09 8.25 6.84
C SER A 122 8.62 6.93 7.42
N ASP A 123 9.95 6.73 7.34
CA ASP A 123 10.71 5.70 8.06
C ASP A 123 10.93 6.08 9.54
N GLY A 124 10.01 6.86 10.12
CA GLY A 124 10.11 7.29 11.51
C GLY A 124 10.18 6.08 12.45
N PRO A 125 11.19 6.00 13.33
CA PRO A 125 11.27 4.95 14.33
C PRO A 125 10.04 5.04 15.23
N ASP A 126 9.33 3.92 15.36
CA ASP A 126 8.38 3.60 16.41
C ASP A 126 7.35 4.67 16.81
N HIS A 127 6.12 4.47 16.32
CA HIS A 127 4.94 4.73 17.15
C HIS A 127 3.98 3.55 17.08
N TRP A 128 4.41 2.41 17.64
CA TRP A 128 3.50 1.41 18.16
C TRP A 128 3.46 1.58 19.67
N ASN A 129 2.34 2.07 20.21
CA ASN A 129 2.14 2.25 21.64
C ASN A 129 1.59 0.94 22.25
N PRO A 130 2.30 0.33 23.21
CA PRO A 130 1.96 -0.93 23.87
C PRO A 130 0.94 -0.73 25.02
N SER A 131 -0.15 0.01 24.81
CA SER A 131 -1.22 0.14 25.83
C SER A 131 -2.07 -1.12 26.02
N PHE A 132 -1.62 -2.28 25.56
CA PHE A 132 -2.16 -3.59 25.93
C PHE A 132 -1.02 -4.53 26.37
N GLY A 133 -0.67 -4.46 27.65
CA GLY A 133 -0.12 -5.58 28.43
C GLY A 133 1.40 -5.75 28.50
N THR A 134 2.00 -5.08 29.49
CA THR A 134 3.26 -5.36 30.25
C THR A 134 4.53 -5.85 29.54
N PRO A 135 5.67 -5.16 29.71
CA PRO A 135 6.98 -5.68 29.26
C PRO A 135 7.46 -6.86 30.14
N PRO A 136 8.19 -7.83 29.57
CA PRO A 136 8.79 -8.92 30.36
C PRO A 136 9.91 -8.37 31.25
N THR A 137 9.87 -8.76 32.52
CA THR A 137 10.95 -8.57 33.49
C THR A 137 12.21 -9.30 33.02
N ALA A 138 13.31 -8.57 32.89
CA ALA A 138 14.64 -9.17 32.83
C ALA A 138 15.29 -9.08 34.22
N LEU A 139 16.00 -10.16 34.56
CA LEU A 139 16.73 -10.47 35.80
C LEU A 139 17.53 -9.30 36.38
#